data_AF-A0A973R1I9-F1
#
_entry.id   AF-A0A973R1I9-F1
#
_cell.length_a   1.000
_cell.length_b   1.000
_cell.length_c   1.000
_cell.angle_alpha   90.00
_cell.angle_beta   90.00
_cell.angle_gamma   90.00
#
_symmetry.space_group_name_H-M   'P 1'
#
loop_
_entity.id
_entity.type
_entity.pdbx_description
1 polymer ?
#
loop_
_entity_poly.entity_id
_entity_poly.type
_entity_poly.pdbx_seq_one_letter_code
_entity_poly.pdbx_strand_id
1 'polypeptide(L)'
;MVVYSDGTVVLNAAKQATLNGADLSKLLTTLRQDLDGLPGTVNPTTRPIPDIQTTVLVVRKADGTMQTVRASGLPQIGKEGGYPAPLYDAYTKLDGLNNVTSTPYTGPKVRYVLQCPVTTQDKPQPWPAGMPQPTKGDGGNCTEMPVVDGAAAAAVRAACSSTVPGDPQMKPTVPYQSDKGVRTCQWRYALPDETS
;
A
#
# COMPACT_ATOMS: atom_id res chain seq x y z
N MET A 1 -3.05 3.55 2.95
CA MET A 1 -2.56 4.63 3.82
C MET A 1 -2.14 4.03 5.16
N VAL A 2 -1.16 4.64 5.83
CA VAL A 2 -0.69 4.24 7.17
C VAL A 2 -0.47 5.50 8.02
N VAL A 3 -0.77 5.43 9.32
CA VAL A 3 -0.50 6.48 10.31
C VAL A 3 0.42 5.90 11.38
N TYR A 4 1.56 6.56 11.64
CA TYR A 4 2.57 6.14 12.60
C TYR A 4 2.40 6.86 13.95
N SER A 5 3.00 6.30 14.99
CA SER A 5 2.87 6.81 16.37
C SER A 5 3.53 8.17 16.60
N ASP A 6 4.41 8.59 15.70
CA ASP A 6 5.03 9.92 15.68
C ASP A 6 4.18 10.98 14.96
N GLY A 7 3.00 10.60 14.45
CA GLY A 7 2.10 11.48 13.70
C GLY A 7 2.37 11.50 12.20
N THR A 8 3.37 10.78 11.70
CA THR A 8 3.60 10.63 10.25
C THR A 8 2.42 9.91 9.60
N VAL A 9 1.88 10.48 8.54
CA VAL A 9 0.83 9.88 7.71
C VAL A 9 1.37 9.65 6.32
N VAL A 10 1.32 8.41 5.84
CA VAL A 10 1.70 8.07 4.45
C VAL A 10 0.44 7.69 3.65
N LEU A 11 0.09 8.57 2.71
CA LEU A 11 -1.07 8.46 1.83
C LEU A 11 -0.67 7.74 0.53
N ASN A 12 -1.30 6.59 0.27
CA ASN A 12 -1.09 5.77 -0.93
C ASN A 12 0.39 5.51 -1.29
N ALA A 13 1.27 5.49 -0.28
CA ALA A 13 2.72 5.39 -0.44
C ALA A 13 3.34 6.40 -1.42
N ALA A 14 2.68 7.53 -1.61
CA ALA A 14 3.00 8.55 -2.61
C ALA A 14 3.09 9.95 -2.01
N LYS A 15 2.33 10.23 -0.95
CA LYS A 15 2.37 11.51 -0.24
C LYS A 15 2.54 11.27 1.25
N GLN A 16 3.12 12.27 1.92
CA GLN A 16 3.26 12.30 3.36
C GLN A 16 2.65 13.57 3.95
N ALA A 17 2.10 13.43 5.15
CA ALA A 17 1.64 14.52 5.98
C ALA A 17 2.02 14.25 7.43
N THR A 18 1.83 15.24 8.29
CA THR A 18 2.08 15.12 9.72
C THR A 18 0.84 15.58 10.48
N LEU A 19 0.36 14.73 11.38
CA LEU A 19 -0.63 15.09 12.38
C LEU A 19 0.09 15.62 13.62
N ASN A 20 -0.44 16.69 14.22
CA ASN A 20 0.02 17.10 15.54
C ASN A 20 -0.45 16.07 16.59
N GLY A 21 0.13 16.13 17.81
CA GLY A 21 -0.16 15.16 18.86
C GLY A 21 -1.63 15.13 19.30
N ALA A 22 -2.34 16.27 19.27
CA ALA A 22 -3.75 16.34 19.64
C ALA A 22 -4.64 15.65 18.60
N ASP A 23 -4.40 15.91 17.31
CA ASP A 23 -5.13 15.31 16.20
C ASP A 23 -4.86 13.80 16.11
N LEU A 24 -3.61 13.37 16.30
CA LEU A 24 -3.26 11.95 16.34
C LEU A 24 -3.96 11.24 17.50
N SER A 25 -3.91 11.82 18.70
CA SER A 25 -4.55 11.24 19.89
C SER A 25 -6.07 11.12 19.72
N LYS A 26 -6.70 12.17 19.17
CA LYS A 26 -8.13 12.18 18.86
C LYS A 26 -8.49 11.12 17.81
N LEU A 27 -7.71 11.03 16.73
CA LEU A 27 -7.92 10.03 15.68
C LEU A 27 -7.80 8.61 16.24
N LEU A 28 -6.74 8.29 16.98
CA LEU A 28 -6.54 6.97 17.56
C LEU A 28 -7.62 6.59 18.57
N THR A 29 -8.02 7.54 19.43
CA THR A 29 -9.06 7.30 20.45
C THR A 29 -10.40 7.02 19.78
N THR A 30 -10.80 7.83 18.80
CA THR A 30 -12.07 7.65 18.09
C THR A 30 -12.08 6.40 17.23
N LEU A 31 -10.99 6.08 16.52
CA LEU A 31 -10.90 4.83 15.76
C LEU A 31 -10.99 3.59 16.64
N ARG A 32 -10.37 3.61 17.82
CA ARG A 32 -10.48 2.50 18.78
C ARG A 32 -11.92 2.34 19.27
N GLN A 33 -12.61 3.44 19.57
CA GLN A 33 -14.02 3.42 19.99
C GLN A 33 -14.93 2.92 18.86
N ASP A 34 -14.75 3.43 17.66
CA ASP A 34 -15.57 3.10 16.49
C ASP A 34 -15.44 1.62 16.08
N LEU A 35 -14.24 1.06 16.23
CA LEU A 35 -13.99 -0.33 15.88
C LEU A 35 -14.26 -1.29 17.03
N ASP A 36 -14.41 -0.81 18.27
CA ASP A 36 -14.59 -1.67 19.43
C ASP A 36 -15.83 -2.57 19.31
N GLY A 37 -15.69 -3.82 19.74
CA GLY A 37 -16.75 -4.83 19.64
C GLY A 37 -17.12 -5.30 18.23
N LEU A 38 -16.58 -4.71 17.16
CA LEU A 38 -16.83 -5.18 15.79
C LEU A 38 -16.12 -6.52 15.51
N PRO A 39 -16.77 -7.45 14.78
CA PRO A 39 -16.11 -8.67 14.33
C PRO A 39 -15.03 -8.36 13.29
N GLY A 40 -14.07 -9.28 13.11
CA GLY A 40 -12.96 -9.10 12.17
C GLY A 40 -13.38 -9.01 10.69
N THR A 41 -14.57 -9.48 10.37
CA THR A 41 -15.23 -9.29 9.07
C THR A 41 -16.68 -8.86 9.32
N VAL A 42 -17.09 -7.77 8.71
CA VAL A 42 -18.46 -7.26 8.75
C VAL A 42 -19.05 -7.38 7.36
N ASN A 43 -20.23 -7.99 7.25
CA ASN A 43 -20.96 -8.10 6.00
C ASN A 43 -22.00 -6.98 5.88
N PRO A 44 -22.30 -6.51 4.66
CA PRO A 44 -23.33 -5.50 4.47
C PRO A 44 -24.72 -6.08 4.76
N THR A 45 -25.64 -5.24 5.23
CA THR A 45 -27.06 -5.60 5.39
C THR A 45 -27.84 -5.58 4.08
N THR A 46 -27.28 -4.92 3.06
CA THR A 46 -27.81 -4.87 1.69
C THR A 46 -27.14 -5.91 0.80
N ARG A 47 -27.61 -6.07 -0.46
CA ARG A 47 -27.02 -7.05 -1.38
C ARG A 47 -25.54 -6.72 -1.64
N PRO A 48 -24.63 -7.70 -1.52
CA PRO A 48 -23.23 -7.50 -1.88
C PRO A 48 -23.11 -7.17 -3.36
N ILE A 49 -22.20 -6.25 -3.68
CA ILE A 49 -21.81 -5.95 -5.06
C ILE A 49 -20.72 -6.95 -5.45
N PRO A 50 -20.91 -7.78 -6.49
CA PRO A 50 -19.88 -8.72 -6.93
C PRO A 50 -18.61 -7.96 -7.35
N ASP A 51 -17.45 -8.58 -7.08
CA ASP A 51 -16.12 -8.08 -7.46
C ASP A 51 -15.73 -6.70 -6.90
N ILE A 52 -16.42 -6.23 -5.85
CA ILE A 52 -16.07 -4.98 -5.19
C ILE A 52 -14.87 -5.14 -4.24
N GLN A 53 -14.01 -4.13 -4.19
CA GLN A 53 -12.82 -4.17 -3.34
C GLN A 53 -13.18 -4.24 -1.85
N THR A 54 -12.37 -4.98 -1.09
CA THR A 54 -12.49 -5.05 0.37
C THR A 54 -11.65 -3.98 1.03
N THR A 55 -12.29 -3.16 1.86
CA THR A 55 -11.62 -2.23 2.75
C THR A 55 -11.17 -2.97 4.01
N VAL A 56 -9.93 -2.75 4.39
CA VAL A 56 -9.35 -3.29 5.63
C VAL A 56 -8.95 -2.12 6.52
N LEU A 57 -9.60 -2.01 7.66
CA LEU A 57 -9.26 -1.01 8.68
C LEU A 57 -8.46 -1.70 9.78
N VAL A 58 -7.32 -1.11 10.15
CA VAL A 58 -6.44 -1.64 11.19
C VAL A 58 -6.11 -0.52 12.18
N VAL A 59 -6.29 -0.81 13.47
CA VAL A 59 -5.89 0.10 14.56
C VAL A 59 -5.15 -0.68 15.64
N ARG A 60 -4.11 -0.07 16.21
CA ARG A 60 -3.41 -0.63 17.36
C ARG A 60 -4.20 -0.33 18.65
N LYS A 61 -4.59 -1.36 19.38
CA LYS A 61 -5.27 -1.27 20.67
C LYS A 61 -4.33 -0.75 21.78
N ALA A 62 -4.91 -0.40 22.92
CA ALA A 62 -4.15 0.09 24.08
C ALA A 62 -3.21 -0.98 24.66
N ASP A 63 -3.58 -2.27 24.56
CA ASP A 63 -2.74 -3.42 24.94
C ASP A 63 -1.61 -3.73 23.94
N GLY A 64 -1.49 -2.93 22.87
CA GLY A 64 -0.47 -3.08 21.84
C GLY A 64 -0.83 -4.05 20.72
N THR A 65 -1.93 -4.81 20.82
CA THR A 65 -2.42 -5.72 19.78
C THR A 65 -3.04 -4.97 18.60
N MET A 66 -3.14 -5.64 17.45
CA MET A 66 -3.81 -5.06 16.27
C MET A 66 -5.27 -5.53 16.20
N GLN A 67 -6.17 -4.57 16.08
CA GLN A 67 -7.55 -4.84 15.68
C GLN A 67 -7.68 -4.64 14.18
N THR A 68 -8.23 -5.63 13.48
CA THR A 68 -8.46 -5.58 12.03
C THR A 68 -9.93 -5.84 11.75
N VAL A 69 -10.57 -4.94 10.99
CA VAL A 69 -11.95 -5.09 10.53
C VAL A 69 -11.97 -5.02 9.00
N ARG A 70 -12.62 -6.00 8.38
CA ARG A 70 -12.75 -6.11 6.92
C ARG A 70 -14.19 -5.89 6.49
N ALA A 71 -14.39 -5.13 5.43
CA ALA A 71 -15.71 -4.86 4.87
C ALA A 71 -15.63 -4.64 3.35
N SER A 72 -16.39 -5.43 2.60
CA SER A 72 -16.42 -5.35 1.13
C SER A 72 -17.27 -4.19 0.65
N GLY A 73 -16.73 -3.33 -0.22
CA GLY A 73 -17.47 -2.19 -0.76
C GLY A 73 -17.85 -1.14 0.27
N LEU A 74 -17.10 -1.03 1.38
CA LEU A 74 -17.39 -0.09 2.46
C LEU A 74 -17.58 1.37 1.98
N PRO A 75 -16.76 1.93 1.06
CA PRO A 75 -16.93 3.30 0.57
C PRO A 75 -18.28 3.53 -0.13
N GLN A 76 -18.78 2.53 -0.85
CA GLN A 76 -20.01 2.62 -1.64
C GLN A 76 -21.23 2.31 -0.78
N ILE A 77 -21.22 1.15 -0.12
CA ILE A 77 -22.36 0.60 0.61
C ILE A 77 -22.54 1.29 1.97
N GLY A 78 -21.44 1.72 2.61
CA GLY A 78 -21.50 2.40 3.90
C GLY A 78 -22.22 3.74 3.83
N LYS A 79 -22.05 4.48 2.73
CA LYS A 79 -22.76 5.75 2.48
C LYS A 79 -24.28 5.58 2.41
N GLU A 80 -24.73 4.41 2.00
CA GLU A 80 -26.15 4.04 1.86
C GLU A 80 -26.74 3.42 3.12
N GLY A 81 -25.96 3.32 4.21
CA GLY A 81 -26.41 2.74 5.48
C GLY A 81 -26.35 1.21 5.52
N GLY A 82 -25.62 0.56 4.61
CA GLY A 82 -25.49 -0.90 4.57
C GLY A 82 -24.53 -1.50 5.61
N TYR A 83 -23.89 -0.66 6.44
CA TYR A 83 -22.94 -1.07 7.48
C TYR A 83 -23.26 -0.40 8.83
N PRO A 84 -22.81 -0.96 9.97
CA PRO A 84 -22.88 -0.28 11.25
C PRO A 84 -22.26 1.11 11.18
N ALA A 85 -22.95 2.13 11.69
CA ALA A 85 -22.47 3.52 11.64
C ALA A 85 -21.03 3.68 12.16
N PRO A 86 -20.61 3.05 13.29
CA PRO A 86 -19.23 3.15 13.77
C PRO A 86 -18.19 2.70 12.73
N LEU A 87 -18.47 1.66 11.95
CA LEU A 87 -17.55 1.17 10.92
C LEU A 87 -17.37 2.19 9.77
N TYR A 88 -18.46 2.78 9.30
CA TYR A 88 -18.40 3.77 8.24
C TYR A 88 -17.81 5.10 8.74
N ASP A 89 -18.07 5.46 10.00
CA ASP A 89 -17.47 6.61 10.67
C ASP A 89 -15.96 6.46 10.84
N ALA A 90 -15.46 5.26 11.15
CA ALA A 90 -14.02 4.99 11.18
C ALA A 90 -13.38 5.14 9.80
N TYR A 91 -14.04 4.62 8.76
CA TYR A 91 -13.59 4.76 7.38
C TYR A 91 -13.53 6.22 6.95
N THR A 92 -14.58 7.00 7.16
CA THR A 92 -14.64 8.41 6.74
C THR A 92 -13.62 9.29 7.46
N LYS A 93 -13.33 9.03 8.74
CA LYS A 93 -12.24 9.71 9.47
C LYS A 93 -10.87 9.46 8.81
N LEU A 94 -10.59 8.22 8.44
CA LEU A 94 -9.36 7.85 7.75
C LEU A 94 -9.32 8.43 6.33
N ASP A 95 -10.41 8.32 5.57
CA ASP A 95 -10.52 8.87 4.22
C ASP A 95 -10.37 10.40 4.21
N GLY A 96 -10.84 11.08 5.25
CA GLY A 96 -10.63 12.51 5.46
C GLY A 96 -9.15 12.92 5.47
N LEU A 97 -8.24 12.01 5.83
CA LEU A 97 -6.80 12.26 5.77
C LEU A 97 -6.28 12.42 4.33
N ASN A 98 -7.02 11.97 3.30
CA ASN A 98 -6.63 12.22 1.91
C ASN A 98 -6.68 13.72 1.55
N ASN A 99 -7.37 14.54 2.34
CA ASN A 99 -7.54 15.98 2.11
C ASN A 99 -6.56 16.86 2.90
N VAL A 100 -5.74 16.29 3.79
CA VAL A 100 -4.76 17.07 4.54
C VAL A 100 -3.65 17.57 3.61
N THR A 101 -3.11 18.75 3.92
CA THR A 101 -1.93 19.27 3.22
C THR A 101 -0.80 18.26 3.33
N SER A 102 -0.29 17.85 2.17
CA SER A 102 0.69 16.79 2.06
C SER A 102 1.78 17.16 1.06
N THR A 103 2.94 16.55 1.23
CA THR A 103 4.09 16.67 0.34
C THR A 103 4.38 15.31 -0.31
N PRO A 104 5.12 15.25 -1.42
CA PRO A 104 5.55 13.97 -1.98
C PRO A 104 6.29 13.13 -0.94
N TYR A 105 5.94 11.85 -0.83
CA TYR A 105 6.65 10.92 0.04
C TYR A 105 7.94 10.48 -0.63
N THR A 106 9.05 10.58 0.09
CA THR A 106 10.36 10.09 -0.36
C THR A 106 11.04 9.34 0.78
N GLY A 107 11.90 8.39 0.44
CA GLY A 107 12.62 7.59 1.43
C GLY A 107 13.95 7.08 0.87
N PRO A 108 14.90 6.70 1.75
CA PRO A 108 16.19 6.17 1.34
C PRO A 108 16.10 4.75 0.76
N LYS A 109 15.03 4.00 1.11
CA LYS A 109 14.79 2.63 0.67
C LYS A 109 13.64 2.56 -0.32
N VAL A 110 13.72 1.59 -1.23
CA VAL A 110 12.72 1.34 -2.26
C VAL A 110 12.19 -0.08 -2.12
N ARG A 111 10.87 -0.22 -2.09
CA ARG A 111 10.20 -1.51 -2.30
C ARG A 111 9.92 -1.64 -3.78
N TYR A 112 10.31 -2.76 -4.37
CA TYR A 112 9.95 -3.07 -5.75
C TYR A 112 9.28 -4.43 -5.85
N VAL A 113 8.41 -4.55 -6.84
CA VAL A 113 7.70 -5.77 -7.16
C VAL A 113 8.30 -6.31 -8.45
N LEU A 114 8.74 -7.55 -8.41
CA LEU A 114 9.06 -8.35 -9.59
C LEU A 114 7.86 -9.21 -9.92
N GLN A 115 7.43 -9.22 -11.18
CA GLN A 115 6.30 -10.04 -11.64
C GLN A 115 6.69 -10.78 -12.91
N CYS A 116 6.08 -11.94 -13.16
CA CYS A 116 6.15 -12.54 -14.49
C CYS A 116 5.35 -11.67 -15.47
N PRO A 117 5.87 -11.44 -16.68
CA PRO A 117 5.09 -10.79 -17.72
C PRO A 117 3.86 -11.64 -18.04
N VAL A 118 2.70 -10.99 -18.18
CA VAL A 118 1.45 -11.64 -18.61
C VAL A 118 1.52 -12.03 -20.08
N THR A 119 2.29 -11.26 -20.87
CA THR A 119 2.62 -11.55 -22.27
C THR A 119 4.09 -11.19 -22.53
N THR A 120 4.80 -12.01 -23.30
CA THR A 120 6.19 -11.76 -23.72
C THR A 120 6.27 -11.18 -25.13
N GLN A 121 5.29 -10.35 -25.52
CA GLN A 121 5.26 -9.79 -26.89
C GLN A 121 6.48 -8.91 -27.18
N ASP A 122 7.01 -8.24 -26.16
CA ASP A 122 8.24 -7.47 -26.27
C ASP A 122 9.47 -8.32 -25.95
N LYS A 123 10.52 -8.17 -26.77
CA LYS A 123 11.82 -8.79 -26.52
C LYS A 123 12.38 -8.27 -25.19
N PRO A 124 12.71 -9.14 -24.23
CA PRO A 124 13.21 -8.71 -22.93
C PRO A 124 14.55 -8.00 -23.07
N GLN A 125 14.72 -6.93 -22.30
CA GLN A 125 15.99 -6.22 -22.14
C GLN A 125 16.94 -7.01 -21.22
N PRO A 126 18.26 -6.80 -21.30
CA PRO A 126 19.19 -7.38 -20.32
C PRO A 126 18.86 -6.94 -18.90
N TRP A 127 19.13 -7.80 -17.91
CA TRP A 127 18.94 -7.45 -16.51
C TRP A 127 19.68 -6.15 -16.15
N PRO A 128 19.01 -5.18 -15.47
CA PRO A 128 19.65 -3.92 -15.13
C PRO A 128 20.88 -4.10 -14.23
N ALA A 129 21.97 -3.41 -14.56
CA ALA A 129 23.17 -3.41 -13.73
C ALA A 129 22.89 -2.86 -12.33
N GLY A 130 23.42 -3.52 -11.29
CA GLY A 130 23.25 -3.12 -9.89
C GLY A 130 21.89 -3.49 -9.27
N MET A 131 20.96 -4.05 -10.05
CA MET A 131 19.70 -4.57 -9.52
C MET A 131 19.90 -6.00 -9.01
N PRO A 132 19.48 -6.34 -7.77
CA PRO A 132 19.59 -7.71 -7.26
C PRO A 132 18.85 -8.71 -8.15
N GLN A 133 19.47 -9.87 -8.40
CA GLN A 133 18.83 -10.94 -9.17
C GLN A 133 17.59 -11.48 -8.42
N PRO A 134 16.53 -11.86 -9.14
CA PRO A 134 15.40 -12.57 -8.54
C PRO A 134 15.87 -13.89 -7.91
N THR A 135 15.20 -14.29 -6.83
CA THR A 135 15.50 -15.56 -6.15
C THR A 135 14.60 -16.69 -6.63
N LYS A 136 13.41 -16.36 -7.15
CA LYS A 136 12.41 -17.34 -7.58
C LYS A 136 12.46 -17.52 -9.10
N GLY A 137 12.33 -18.77 -9.54
CA GLY A 137 12.16 -19.15 -10.96
C GLY A 137 10.88 -18.62 -11.60
N ASP A 138 10.81 -18.68 -12.92
CA ASP A 138 9.58 -18.47 -13.71
C ASP A 138 8.45 -19.41 -13.26
N GLY A 139 7.20 -18.96 -13.46
CA GLY A 139 5.99 -19.74 -13.20
C GLY A 139 5.07 -19.13 -12.13
N GLY A 140 4.12 -19.92 -11.62
CA GLY A 140 3.00 -19.43 -10.79
C GLY A 140 3.37 -18.71 -9.49
N ASN A 141 4.64 -18.75 -9.06
CA ASN A 141 5.14 -18.14 -7.82
C ASN A 141 6.30 -17.16 -8.03
N CYS A 142 6.52 -16.65 -9.24
CA CYS A 142 7.66 -15.77 -9.56
C CYS A 142 7.59 -14.37 -8.96
N THR A 143 6.48 -13.99 -8.31
CA THR A 143 6.33 -12.66 -7.71
C THR A 143 7.20 -12.51 -6.47
N GLU A 144 7.99 -11.44 -6.44
CA GLU A 144 8.86 -11.07 -5.33
C GLU A 144 8.65 -9.60 -4.98
N MET A 145 8.74 -9.25 -3.70
CA MET A 145 8.57 -7.87 -3.22
C MET A 145 9.71 -7.42 -2.29
N PRO A 146 10.96 -7.45 -2.76
CA PRO A 146 12.13 -7.01 -1.99
C PRO A 146 12.12 -5.52 -1.66
N VAL A 147 12.88 -5.18 -0.61
CA VAL A 147 13.21 -3.81 -0.20
C VAL A 147 14.73 -3.65 -0.30
N VAL A 148 15.20 -2.58 -0.94
CA VAL A 148 16.62 -2.29 -1.15
C VAL A 148 16.95 -0.84 -0.81
N ASP A 149 18.22 -0.57 -0.57
CA ASP A 149 18.77 0.75 -0.28
C ASP A 149 20.00 1.06 -1.16
N GLY A 150 20.59 2.24 -0.94
CA GLY A 150 21.85 2.65 -1.57
C GLY A 150 21.86 2.55 -3.10
N ALA A 151 22.93 1.99 -3.65
CA ALA A 151 23.12 1.85 -5.09
C ALA A 151 22.06 0.94 -5.75
N ALA A 152 21.59 -0.09 -5.05
CA ALA A 152 20.55 -0.98 -5.55
C ALA A 152 19.21 -0.24 -5.66
N ALA A 153 18.84 0.60 -4.69
CA ALA A 153 17.66 1.46 -4.78
C ALA A 153 17.75 2.45 -5.95
N ALA A 154 18.93 3.01 -6.22
CA ALA A 154 19.14 3.88 -7.39
C ALA A 154 18.96 3.10 -8.70
N ALA A 155 19.52 1.89 -8.81
CA ALA A 155 19.36 1.03 -9.98
C ALA A 155 17.88 0.65 -10.22
N VAL A 156 17.16 0.30 -9.16
CA VAL A 156 15.71 0.00 -9.23
C VAL A 156 14.91 1.20 -9.71
N ARG A 157 15.14 2.41 -9.17
CA ARG A 157 14.43 3.62 -9.63
C ARG A 157 14.74 3.97 -11.09
N ALA A 158 15.95 3.67 -11.54
CA ALA A 158 16.35 3.92 -12.92
C ALA A 158 15.68 2.95 -13.91
N ALA A 159 15.48 1.69 -13.51
CA ALA A 159 14.98 0.62 -14.38
C ALA A 159 13.46 0.39 -14.29
N CYS A 160 12.90 0.38 -13.09
CA CYS A 160 11.52 -0.05 -12.85
C CYS A 160 10.51 1.09 -13.02
N SER A 161 9.27 0.72 -13.37
CA SER A 161 8.17 1.68 -13.46
C SER A 161 7.73 2.14 -12.08
N SER A 162 7.65 3.46 -11.84
CA SER A 162 7.15 3.98 -10.57
C SER A 162 5.65 3.76 -10.43
N THR A 163 5.20 3.28 -9.27
CA THR A 163 3.77 3.20 -8.94
C THR A 163 3.27 4.45 -8.22
N VAL A 164 4.12 5.48 -8.05
CA VAL A 164 3.76 6.73 -7.38
C VAL A 164 2.96 7.59 -8.36
N PRO A 165 1.68 7.92 -8.07
CA PRO A 165 0.88 8.72 -8.99
C PRO A 165 1.48 10.12 -9.21
N GLY A 166 1.59 10.52 -10.47
CA GLY A 166 2.15 11.82 -10.86
C GLY A 166 3.67 11.90 -10.75
N ASP A 167 4.37 10.78 -10.57
CA ASP A 167 5.83 10.74 -10.61
C ASP A 167 6.30 11.13 -12.03
N PRO A 168 7.09 12.21 -12.19
CA PRO A 168 7.63 12.60 -13.49
C PRO A 168 8.56 11.54 -14.09
N GLN A 169 9.03 10.58 -13.29
CA GLN A 169 9.88 9.47 -13.71
C GLN A 169 9.08 8.18 -14.00
N MET A 170 7.75 8.25 -14.06
CA MET A 170 6.94 7.10 -14.45
C MET A 170 7.31 6.65 -15.87
N LYS A 171 7.75 5.38 -15.99
CA LYS A 171 8.15 4.76 -17.25
C LYS A 171 7.17 3.65 -17.64
N PRO A 172 7.09 3.29 -18.94
CA PRO A 172 6.44 2.05 -19.35
C PRO A 172 7.04 0.85 -18.62
N THR A 173 6.21 -0.15 -18.33
CA THR A 173 6.69 -1.42 -17.78
C THR A 173 7.49 -2.16 -18.85
N VAL A 174 8.76 -2.50 -18.54
CA VAL A 174 9.67 -3.19 -19.47
C VAL A 174 9.95 -4.62 -18.96
N PRO A 175 9.94 -5.64 -19.84
CA PRO A 175 10.41 -6.98 -19.49
C PRO A 175 11.95 -7.05 -19.47
N TYR A 176 12.51 -7.65 -18.43
CA TYR A 176 13.94 -7.88 -18.23
C TYR A 176 14.26 -9.36 -18.14
N GLN A 177 15.29 -9.81 -18.84
CA GLN A 177 15.79 -11.17 -18.77
C GLN A 177 16.74 -11.33 -17.58
N SER A 178 16.36 -12.12 -16.58
CA SER A 178 17.23 -12.55 -15.47
C SER A 178 17.74 -13.99 -15.66
N ASP A 179 18.58 -14.46 -14.74
CA ASP A 179 18.97 -15.87 -14.66
C ASP A 179 17.82 -16.80 -14.24
N LYS A 180 16.77 -16.24 -13.60
CA LYS A 180 15.54 -16.95 -13.21
C LYS A 180 14.39 -16.74 -14.18
N GLY A 181 14.65 -16.11 -15.32
CA GLY A 181 13.69 -15.85 -16.39
C GLY A 181 13.22 -14.40 -16.49
N VAL A 182 12.12 -14.17 -17.21
CA VAL A 182 11.70 -12.79 -17.57
C VAL A 182 10.89 -12.14 -16.44
N ARG A 183 11.24 -10.91 -16.05
CA ARG A 183 10.49 -10.13 -15.05
C ARG A 183 10.09 -8.77 -15.59
N THR A 184 8.90 -8.32 -15.23
CA THR A 184 8.61 -6.88 -15.18
C THR A 184 8.85 -6.37 -13.77
N CYS A 185 9.12 -5.07 -13.63
CA CYS A 185 9.31 -4.49 -12.32
C CYS A 185 8.64 -3.13 -12.15
N GLN A 186 8.10 -2.93 -10.95
CA GLN A 186 7.50 -1.69 -10.50
C GLN A 186 8.04 -1.32 -9.12
N TRP A 187 8.11 -0.03 -8.77
CA TRP A 187 8.68 0.40 -7.50
C TRP A 187 7.92 1.55 -6.83
N ARG A 188 8.10 1.66 -5.51
CA ARG A 188 7.75 2.84 -4.70
C ARG A 188 8.74 2.99 -3.55
N TYR A 189 8.76 4.15 -2.90
CA TYR A 189 9.48 4.29 -1.63
C TYR A 189 8.93 3.29 -0.61
N ALA A 190 9.84 2.63 0.12
CA ALA A 190 9.47 1.71 1.20
C ALA A 190 8.87 2.50 2.36
N LEU A 191 7.79 2.01 2.96
CA LEU A 191 7.17 2.60 4.13
C LEU A 191 8.08 2.42 5.36
N PRO A 192 7.99 3.29 6.39
CA PRO A 192 8.81 3.17 7.60
C PRO A 192 8.87 1.76 8.22
N ASP A 193 7.73 1.05 8.28
CA ASP A 193 7.61 -0.30 8.83
C ASP A 193 8.15 -1.41 7.91
N GLU A 194 8.50 -1.09 6.66
CA GLU A 194 9.11 -2.02 5.71
C GLU A 194 10.64 -1.92 5.69
N THR A 195 11.22 -1.04 6.50
CA THR A 195 12.66 -0.74 6.48
C THR A 195 13.46 -1.36 7.61
N SER A 196 12.79 -2.01 8.56
CA SER A 196 13.35 -2.68 9.75
C SER A 196 13.98 -4.03 9.44
#